data_AF-X0PVC4-F1
#
_entry.id   AF-X0PVC4-F1
#
_cell.length_a   1.000
_cell.length_b   1.000
_cell.length_c   1.000
_cell.angle_alpha   90.00
_cell.angle_beta   90.00
_cell.angle_gamma   90.00
#
_symmetry.space_group_name_H-M   'P 1'
#
loop_
_entity.id
_entity.type
_entity.pdbx_description
1 polymer ?
#
loop_
_entity_poly.entity_id
_entity_poly.type
_entity_poly.pdbx_seq_one_letter_code
_entity_poly.pdbx_strand_id
1 'polypeptide(L)'
;MPLTLRLAGVAFLCAALAGCAPNEVSDSPQPTSPNTSTVASATVEPPPPLPLQATLAPTPALETESVEAPVVEEPYILDCQIGLGPIETYWSDGTVTGYSDYCQSVHDEVLQNEVDANTPVCDGTVCRYPSGATIPDPNAVPDDRCTNQINYAGDPRSNAEINSIGAQTGQCPAPIS
;
A
#
# COMPACT_ATOMS: atom_id res chain seq x y z
N MET A 1 -11.48 -43.13 52.58
CA MET A 1 -10.24 -42.38 52.24
C MET A 1 -10.60 -41.34 51.17
N PRO A 2 -10.86 -40.07 51.54
CA PRO A 2 -11.11 -39.04 50.56
C PRO A 2 -9.79 -38.37 50.13
N LEU A 3 -9.51 -38.44 48.83
CA LEU A 3 -8.37 -37.82 48.16
C LEU A 3 -8.66 -36.31 48.00
N THR A 4 -8.00 -35.48 48.81
CA THR A 4 -8.07 -34.01 48.71
C THR A 4 -7.24 -33.50 47.53
N LEU A 5 -7.92 -33.11 46.45
CA LEU A 5 -7.33 -32.39 45.32
C LEU A 5 -7.26 -30.90 45.68
N ARG A 6 -6.04 -30.35 45.82
CA ARG A 6 -5.80 -28.92 46.06
C ARG A 6 -6.03 -28.12 44.77
N LEU A 7 -7.09 -27.31 44.74
CA LEU A 7 -7.25 -26.22 43.78
C LEU A 7 -6.20 -25.14 44.07
N ALA A 8 -5.20 -25.01 43.19
CA ALA A 8 -4.34 -23.83 43.14
C ALA A 8 -5.09 -22.76 42.33
N GLY A 9 -5.50 -21.69 43.01
CA GLY A 9 -6.11 -20.52 42.39
C GLY A 9 -5.09 -19.75 41.56
N VAL A 10 -5.36 -19.61 40.26
CA VAL A 10 -4.65 -18.67 39.39
C VAL A 10 -5.46 -17.38 39.38
N ALA A 11 -4.94 -16.37 40.09
CA ALA A 11 -5.44 -15.01 40.04
C ALA A 11 -5.11 -14.42 38.65
N PHE A 12 -6.12 -14.30 37.80
CA PHE A 12 -6.00 -13.63 36.51
C PHE A 12 -6.07 -12.11 36.73
N LEU A 13 -4.93 -11.45 36.50
CA LEU A 13 -4.72 -10.03 36.65
C LEU A 13 -5.41 -9.30 35.46
N CYS A 14 -6.47 -8.54 35.75
CA CYS A 14 -7.12 -7.66 34.76
C CYS A 14 -6.21 -6.46 34.45
N ALA A 15 -5.62 -6.44 33.25
CA ALA A 15 -5.02 -5.24 32.67
C ALA A 15 -6.08 -4.54 31.81
N ALA A 16 -6.62 -3.43 32.31
CA ALA A 16 -7.46 -2.51 31.53
C ALA A 16 -6.57 -1.65 30.63
N LEU A 17 -6.63 -1.87 29.32
CA LEU A 17 -6.07 -0.94 28.34
C LEU A 17 -7.14 0.12 28.01
N ALA A 18 -6.84 1.37 28.36
CA ALA A 18 -7.61 2.53 27.98
C ALA A 18 -7.54 2.72 26.46
N GLY A 19 -8.68 2.61 25.79
CA GLY A 19 -8.83 2.91 24.37
C GLY A 19 -8.89 4.42 24.14
N CYS A 20 -8.00 4.93 23.27
CA CYS A 20 -8.14 6.26 22.69
C CYS A 20 -9.21 6.20 21.60
N ALA A 21 -10.32 6.93 21.81
CA ALA A 21 -11.27 7.24 20.75
C ALA A 21 -10.71 8.37 19.86
N PRO A 22 -10.94 8.35 18.54
CA PRO A 22 -10.93 9.55 17.74
C PRO A 22 -12.36 10.10 17.59
N ASN A 23 -12.45 11.41 17.78
CA ASN A 23 -13.62 12.26 17.65
C ASN A 23 -14.25 12.22 16.26
N GLU A 24 -15.56 12.45 16.23
CA GLU A 24 -16.33 12.83 15.06
C GLU A 24 -15.86 14.19 14.50
N VAL A 25 -16.08 14.44 13.18
CA VAL A 25 -16.72 15.66 12.64
C VAL A 25 -16.66 15.72 11.08
N SER A 26 -17.86 15.96 10.53
CA SER A 26 -18.24 16.72 9.32
C SER A 26 -17.95 16.26 7.89
N ASP A 27 -19.04 15.82 7.25
CA ASP A 27 -19.72 16.36 6.06
C ASP A 27 -19.00 17.31 5.05
N SER A 28 -19.35 17.08 3.77
CA SER A 28 -18.86 17.57 2.45
C SER A 28 -18.94 19.11 2.20
N PRO A 29 -18.48 19.72 1.06
CA PRO A 29 -18.53 19.22 -0.34
C PRO A 29 -17.38 19.57 -1.33
N GLN A 30 -17.49 18.94 -2.51
CA GLN A 30 -16.75 19.05 -3.80
C GLN A 30 -16.43 20.49 -4.30
N PRO A 31 -15.42 20.66 -5.20
CA PRO A 31 -15.76 21.09 -6.58
C PRO A 31 -14.92 20.46 -7.73
N THR A 32 -15.63 20.12 -8.81
CA THR A 32 -15.33 20.15 -10.27
C THR A 32 -13.89 20.06 -10.83
N SER A 33 -13.70 19.07 -11.72
CA SER A 33 -12.72 18.98 -12.84
C SER A 33 -13.05 19.97 -13.99
N PRO A 34 -12.29 20.10 -15.11
CA PRO A 34 -11.00 19.53 -15.51
C PRO A 34 -10.00 20.60 -16.04
N ASN A 35 -8.71 20.28 -16.24
CA ASN A 35 -7.86 21.09 -17.13
C ASN A 35 -6.88 20.23 -17.94
N THR A 36 -7.18 20.16 -19.24
CA THR A 36 -6.28 19.82 -20.34
C THR A 36 -5.32 20.98 -20.57
N SER A 37 -4.02 20.74 -20.78
CA SER A 37 -3.10 21.75 -21.33
C SER A 37 -1.96 21.10 -22.11
N THR A 38 -2.22 21.02 -23.42
CA THR A 38 -1.36 21.37 -24.56
C THR A 38 0.13 21.61 -24.29
N VAL A 39 0.97 20.84 -24.99
CA VAL A 39 2.42 21.09 -25.15
C VAL A 39 2.60 22.28 -26.10
N ALA A 40 3.17 23.38 -25.60
CA ALA A 40 3.56 24.53 -26.41
C ALA A 40 5.09 24.62 -26.48
N SER A 41 5.61 24.48 -27.69
CA SER A 41 7.00 24.68 -28.06
C SER A 41 7.34 26.17 -27.98
N ALA A 42 8.44 26.53 -27.31
CA ALA A 42 8.97 27.90 -27.32
C ALA A 42 10.42 27.88 -27.81
N THR A 43 10.61 28.49 -28.98
CA THR A 43 11.87 28.84 -29.63
C THR A 43 12.65 29.86 -28.78
N VAL A 44 13.95 29.63 -28.57
CA VAL A 44 14.85 30.55 -27.87
C VAL A 44 15.46 31.54 -28.88
N GLU A 45 15.23 32.83 -28.66
CA GLU A 45 15.86 33.95 -29.35
C GLU A 45 17.23 34.28 -28.68
N PRO A 46 18.30 34.62 -29.43
CA PRO A 46 19.59 34.98 -28.84
C PRO A 46 19.61 36.43 -28.29
N PRO A 47 20.36 36.70 -27.20
CA PRO A 47 20.43 38.02 -26.58
C PRO A 47 21.30 39.03 -27.37
N PRO A 48 21.11 40.34 -27.16
CA PRO A 48 21.83 41.42 -27.87
C PRO A 48 23.27 41.62 -27.36
N PRO A 49 24.16 42.26 -28.13
CA PRO A 49 25.55 42.46 -27.73
C PRO A 49 25.71 43.65 -26.75
N LEU A 50 26.61 43.46 -25.77
CA LEU A 50 27.03 44.44 -24.76
C LEU A 50 27.99 45.50 -25.36
N PRO A 51 28.06 46.72 -24.76
CA PRO A 51 28.86 47.82 -25.31
C PRO A 51 30.35 47.72 -24.95
N LEU A 52 31.20 48.17 -25.89
CA LEU A 52 32.64 48.36 -25.68
C LEU A 52 32.90 49.39 -24.57
N GLN A 53 33.69 49.00 -23.56
CA GLN A 53 34.32 49.94 -22.64
C GLN A 53 35.85 49.86 -22.74
N ALA A 54 36.44 51.04 -22.60
CA ALA A 54 37.78 51.41 -23.01
C ALA A 54 38.90 50.83 -22.12
N THR A 55 40.00 50.51 -22.78
CA THR A 55 41.30 50.12 -22.22
C THR A 55 41.84 51.18 -21.25
N LEU A 56 42.08 50.79 -20.00
CA LEU A 56 43.00 51.48 -19.09
C LEU A 56 44.15 50.53 -18.75
N ALA A 57 45.36 51.10 -18.71
CA ALA A 57 46.67 50.45 -18.63
C ALA A 57 46.87 49.55 -17.39
N PRO A 58 47.82 48.59 -17.43
CA PRO A 58 48.02 47.63 -16.34
C PRO A 58 48.74 48.26 -15.14
N THR A 59 48.09 48.24 -13.98
CA THR A 59 48.75 48.30 -12.66
C THR A 59 49.41 46.95 -12.36
N PRO A 60 50.64 46.92 -11.81
CA PRO A 60 51.30 45.66 -11.48
C PRO A 60 50.56 44.96 -10.33
N ALA A 61 50.43 43.65 -10.49
CA ALA A 61 49.70 42.75 -9.62
C ALA A 61 50.18 42.81 -8.17
N LEU A 62 49.23 42.94 -7.24
CA LEU A 62 49.37 42.33 -5.92
C LEU A 62 48.54 41.03 -5.99
N GLU A 63 49.26 39.92 -6.10
CA GLU A 63 48.75 38.57 -6.09
C GLU A 63 48.04 38.32 -4.75
N THR A 64 46.73 38.54 -4.71
CA THR A 64 45.89 37.90 -3.72
C THR A 64 45.52 36.56 -4.34
N GLU A 65 46.28 35.54 -3.95
CA GLU A 65 45.93 34.15 -4.17
C GLU A 65 44.59 33.91 -3.48
N SER A 66 43.51 34.06 -4.26
CA SER A 66 42.20 33.54 -3.91
C SER A 66 42.36 32.03 -3.96
N VAL A 67 42.71 31.42 -2.83
CA VAL A 67 42.62 29.97 -2.67
C VAL A 67 41.17 29.62 -2.94
N GLU A 68 40.92 29.11 -4.14
CA GLU A 68 39.63 28.54 -4.52
C GLU A 68 39.37 27.43 -3.51
N ALA A 69 38.36 27.66 -2.65
CA ALA A 69 37.99 26.69 -1.64
C ALA A 69 37.72 25.37 -2.37
N PRO A 70 38.28 24.24 -1.92
CA PRO A 70 38.02 22.98 -2.59
C PRO A 70 36.50 22.74 -2.57
N VAL A 71 35.92 22.57 -3.75
CA VAL A 71 34.53 22.12 -3.87
C VAL A 71 34.51 20.72 -3.24
N VAL A 72 33.98 20.64 -2.02
CA VAL A 72 33.74 19.35 -1.37
C VAL A 72 32.52 18.77 -2.07
N GLU A 73 32.74 17.89 -3.05
CA GLU A 73 31.62 17.16 -3.66
C GLU A 73 31.02 16.21 -2.62
N GLU A 74 29.75 16.41 -2.29
CA GLU A 74 29.04 15.56 -1.35
C GLU A 74 28.83 14.17 -1.98
N PRO A 75 29.05 13.08 -1.22
CA PRO A 75 28.84 11.74 -1.74
C PRO A 75 27.35 11.54 -2.08
N TYR A 76 27.08 10.89 -3.21
CA TYR A 76 25.73 10.55 -3.65
C TYR A 76 25.52 9.04 -3.62
N ILE A 77 24.25 8.63 -3.60
CA ILE A 77 23.86 7.22 -3.54
C ILE A 77 24.08 6.58 -4.91
N LEU A 78 24.88 5.51 -4.95
CA LEU A 78 25.07 4.69 -6.13
C LEU A 78 24.04 3.57 -6.23
N ASP A 79 23.75 2.92 -5.10
CA ASP A 79 22.86 1.76 -5.06
C ASP A 79 22.25 1.55 -3.66
N CYS A 80 21.19 0.75 -3.62
CA CYS A 80 20.52 0.31 -2.40
C CYS A 80 20.65 -1.20 -2.22
N GLN A 81 20.67 -1.67 -0.97
CA GLN A 81 20.66 -3.10 -0.64
C GLN A 81 19.56 -3.85 -1.41
N ILE A 82 19.96 -4.89 -2.14
CA ILE A 82 19.04 -5.83 -2.76
C ILE A 82 18.75 -6.98 -1.77
N GLY A 83 17.47 -7.28 -1.53
CA GLY A 83 17.02 -8.46 -0.76
C GLY A 83 16.35 -8.15 0.58
N LEU A 84 16.21 -9.18 1.42
CA LEU A 84 15.46 -9.16 2.69
C LEU A 84 16.36 -8.88 3.92
N GLY A 85 17.33 -7.98 3.77
CA GLY A 85 18.21 -7.53 4.86
C GLY A 85 17.79 -6.16 5.42
N PRO A 86 18.44 -5.65 6.47
CA PRO A 86 18.33 -4.24 6.83
C PRO A 86 18.77 -3.36 5.64
N ILE A 87 18.19 -2.16 5.52
CA ILE A 87 18.53 -1.25 4.42
C ILE A 87 19.97 -0.78 4.57
N GLU A 88 20.80 -1.12 3.58
CA GLU A 88 22.12 -0.56 3.35
C GLU A 88 22.11 0.37 2.13
N THR A 89 22.90 1.43 2.21
CA THR A 89 23.06 2.45 1.15
C THR A 89 24.53 2.46 0.71
N TYR A 90 24.77 2.29 -0.59
CA TYR A 90 26.11 2.32 -1.18
C TYR A 90 26.39 3.71 -1.76
N TRP A 91 27.50 4.34 -1.37
CA TRP A 91 27.84 5.71 -1.74
C TRP A 91 28.99 5.81 -2.74
N SER A 92 29.06 6.93 -3.45
CA SER A 92 30.09 7.22 -4.45
C SER A 92 31.51 7.30 -3.89
N ASP A 93 31.65 7.56 -2.59
CA ASP A 93 32.94 7.56 -1.88
C ASP A 93 33.39 6.15 -1.44
N GLY A 94 32.61 5.12 -1.79
CA GLY A 94 32.87 3.72 -1.45
C GLY A 94 32.41 3.33 -0.04
N THR A 95 31.81 4.24 0.72
CA THR A 95 31.23 3.90 2.02
C THR A 95 29.91 3.16 1.86
N VAL A 96 29.61 2.31 2.85
CA VAL A 96 28.32 1.64 2.99
C VAL A 96 27.75 2.06 4.33
N THR A 97 26.57 2.68 4.29
CA THR A 97 25.85 3.08 5.50
C THR A 97 24.57 2.27 5.63
N GLY A 98 23.87 2.41 6.75
CA GLY A 98 22.53 1.83 6.92
C GLY A 98 21.46 2.63 6.18
N TYR A 99 20.34 2.84 6.88
CA TYR A 99 19.14 3.52 6.41
C TYR A 99 19.44 4.86 5.69
N SER A 100 18.78 5.03 4.55
CA SER A 100 18.56 6.32 3.90
C SER A 100 17.10 6.42 3.47
N ASP A 101 16.54 7.63 3.45
CA ASP A 101 15.14 7.84 3.03
C ASP A 101 14.90 7.41 1.58
N TYR A 102 15.89 7.64 0.71
CA TYR A 102 15.83 7.19 -0.68
C TYR A 102 15.75 5.65 -0.77
N CYS A 103 16.68 4.92 -0.14
CA CYS A 103 16.65 3.47 -0.21
C CYS A 103 15.44 2.85 0.50
N GLN A 104 14.92 3.50 1.54
CA GLN A 104 13.64 3.13 2.13
C GLN A 104 12.49 3.27 1.13
N SER A 105 12.40 4.40 0.40
CA SER A 105 11.35 4.59 -0.59
C SER A 105 11.39 3.56 -1.73
N VAL A 106 12.59 3.21 -2.20
CA VAL A 106 12.80 2.16 -3.22
C VAL A 106 12.34 0.81 -2.69
N HIS A 107 12.68 0.49 -1.44
CA HIS A 107 12.25 -0.75 -0.80
C HIS A 107 10.72 -0.82 -0.66
N ASP A 108 10.10 0.27 -0.21
CA ASP A 108 8.65 0.37 -0.05
C ASP A 108 7.92 0.29 -1.40
N GLU A 109 8.47 0.88 -2.45
CA GLU A 109 7.92 0.78 -3.81
C GLU A 109 7.92 -0.68 -4.31
N VAL A 110 9.03 -1.40 -4.11
CA VAL A 110 9.11 -2.82 -4.49
C VAL A 110 8.12 -3.65 -3.67
N LEU A 111 8.03 -3.43 -2.36
CA LEU A 111 7.06 -4.13 -1.51
C LEU A 111 5.62 -3.87 -1.96
N GLN A 112 5.29 -2.62 -2.29
CA GLN A 112 3.95 -2.30 -2.75
C GLN A 112 3.65 -2.96 -4.09
N ASN A 113 4.60 -2.98 -5.02
CA ASN A 113 4.46 -3.68 -6.30
C ASN A 113 4.24 -5.19 -6.12
N GLU A 114 4.93 -5.82 -5.17
CA GLU A 114 4.74 -7.23 -4.84
C GLU A 114 3.37 -7.47 -4.19
N VAL A 115 2.92 -6.58 -3.30
CA VAL A 115 1.57 -6.64 -2.71
C VAL A 115 0.52 -6.52 -3.80
N ASP A 116 0.64 -5.53 -4.69
CA ASP A 116 -0.33 -5.28 -5.76
C ASP A 116 -0.40 -6.45 -6.73
N ALA A 117 0.73 -7.09 -7.06
CA ALA A 117 0.78 -8.28 -7.90
C ALA A 117 0.15 -9.53 -7.23
N ASN A 118 0.22 -9.62 -5.91
CA ASN A 118 -0.24 -10.78 -5.13
C ASN A 118 -1.56 -10.57 -4.38
N THR A 119 -2.22 -9.42 -4.51
CA THR A 119 -3.51 -9.15 -3.88
C THR A 119 -4.65 -9.41 -4.86
N PRO A 120 -5.53 -10.40 -4.60
CA PRO A 120 -6.65 -10.68 -5.47
C PRO A 120 -7.88 -9.80 -5.17
N VAL A 121 -8.72 -9.58 -6.18
CA VAL A 121 -10.03 -8.92 -6.04
C VAL A 121 -11.14 -9.97 -6.03
N CYS A 122 -12.02 -9.92 -5.04
CA CYS A 122 -13.09 -10.90 -4.85
C CYS A 122 -14.48 -10.34 -5.22
N ASP A 123 -15.29 -11.16 -5.92
CA ASP A 123 -16.66 -10.82 -6.33
C ASP A 123 -17.76 -11.42 -5.42
N GLY A 124 -17.37 -12.00 -4.28
CA GLY A 124 -18.25 -12.71 -3.35
C GLY A 124 -18.38 -14.21 -3.64
N THR A 125 -17.83 -14.69 -4.75
CA THR A 125 -17.76 -16.13 -5.07
C THR A 125 -16.35 -16.58 -5.45
N VAL A 126 -15.63 -15.74 -6.20
CA VAL A 126 -14.29 -16.03 -6.71
C VAL A 126 -13.40 -14.81 -6.49
N CYS A 127 -12.19 -15.05 -6.00
CA CYS A 127 -11.11 -14.07 -6.00
C CYS A 127 -10.23 -14.25 -7.23
N ARG A 128 -9.92 -13.14 -7.91
CA ARG A 128 -9.13 -13.10 -9.14
C ARG A 128 -7.83 -12.34 -8.89
N TYR A 129 -6.71 -13.00 -9.13
CA TYR A 129 -5.39 -12.38 -9.08
C TYR A 129 -5.11 -11.59 -10.36
N PRO A 130 -4.25 -10.58 -10.31
CA PRO A 130 -3.76 -9.88 -11.50
C PRO A 130 -3.10 -10.81 -12.54
N SER A 131 -2.51 -11.93 -12.07
CA SER A 131 -1.95 -12.98 -12.93
C SER A 131 -3.00 -13.78 -13.72
N GLY A 132 -4.29 -13.58 -13.45
CA GLY A 132 -5.40 -14.34 -14.02
C GLY A 132 -5.74 -15.62 -13.26
N ALA A 133 -4.96 -15.99 -12.24
CA ALA A 133 -5.31 -17.10 -11.36
C ALA A 133 -6.61 -16.80 -10.59
N THR A 134 -7.41 -17.84 -10.34
CA THR A 134 -8.68 -17.75 -9.63
C THR A 134 -8.71 -18.71 -8.46
N ILE A 135 -9.22 -18.25 -7.31
CA ILE A 135 -9.49 -19.09 -6.13
C ILE A 135 -10.94 -18.85 -5.67
N PRO A 136 -11.61 -19.85 -5.04
CA PRO A 136 -12.88 -19.59 -4.35
C PRO A 136 -12.69 -18.49 -3.30
N ASP A 137 -13.66 -17.59 -3.17
CA ASP A 137 -13.62 -16.55 -2.16
C ASP A 137 -13.73 -17.19 -0.77
N PRO A 138 -12.70 -17.07 0.10
CA PRO A 138 -12.73 -17.65 1.45
C PRO A 138 -13.80 -17.01 2.35
N ASN A 139 -14.31 -15.83 1.99
CA ASN A 139 -15.40 -15.13 2.66
C ASN A 139 -16.73 -15.25 1.91
N ALA A 140 -16.84 -16.11 0.89
CA ALA A 140 -18.09 -16.36 0.20
C ALA A 140 -19.17 -16.78 1.20
N VAL A 141 -20.34 -16.16 1.10
CA VAL A 141 -21.54 -16.65 1.79
C VAL A 141 -21.90 -17.99 1.13
N PRO A 142 -22.03 -19.09 1.89
CA PRO A 142 -22.51 -20.36 1.35
C PRO A 142 -23.82 -20.15 0.58
N ASP A 143 -24.08 -20.92 -0.47
CA ASP A 143 -25.38 -20.82 -1.15
C ASP A 143 -26.48 -21.35 -0.20
N ASP A 144 -27.19 -20.43 0.45
CA ASP A 144 -28.23 -20.67 1.45
C ASP A 144 -29.45 -21.42 0.90
N ARG A 145 -29.51 -21.69 -0.41
CA ARG A 145 -30.61 -22.41 -1.04
C ARG A 145 -30.76 -23.79 -0.41
N CYS A 146 -31.96 -24.05 0.08
CA CYS A 146 -32.31 -25.31 0.70
C CYS A 146 -31.98 -26.53 -0.14
N THR A 147 -32.12 -26.44 -1.46
CA THR A 147 -31.82 -27.55 -2.38
C THR A 147 -30.33 -27.88 -2.50
N ASN A 148 -29.43 -27.02 -2.00
CA ASN A 148 -28.01 -27.30 -1.88
C ASN A 148 -27.64 -27.86 -0.50
N GLN A 149 -28.51 -27.71 0.49
CA GLN A 149 -28.30 -28.16 1.87
C GLN A 149 -28.94 -29.53 2.15
N ILE A 150 -30.12 -29.80 1.55
CA ILE A 150 -30.92 -30.99 1.79
C ILE A 150 -31.30 -31.62 0.45
N ASN A 151 -31.24 -32.95 0.37
CA ASN A 151 -31.72 -33.70 -0.79
C ASN A 151 -33.25 -33.86 -0.73
N TYR A 152 -33.97 -33.20 -1.65
CA TYR A 152 -35.42 -33.26 -1.79
C TYR A 152 -35.89 -34.25 -2.87
N ALA A 153 -35.09 -35.25 -3.22
CA ALA A 153 -35.51 -36.27 -4.18
C ALA A 153 -36.83 -36.93 -3.72
N GLY A 154 -37.86 -36.88 -4.58
CA GLY A 154 -39.19 -37.42 -4.29
C GLY A 154 -40.17 -36.40 -3.69
N ASP A 155 -39.72 -35.20 -3.32
CA ASP A 155 -40.62 -34.14 -2.89
C ASP A 155 -41.46 -33.64 -4.07
N PRO A 156 -42.81 -33.57 -3.95
CA PRO A 156 -43.68 -33.07 -5.01
C PRO A 156 -43.54 -31.56 -5.22
N ARG A 157 -43.01 -30.80 -4.26
CA ARG A 157 -42.78 -29.36 -4.40
C ARG A 157 -41.59 -29.10 -5.31
N SER A 158 -41.67 -28.03 -6.08
CA SER A 158 -40.55 -27.64 -6.94
C SER A 158 -39.36 -27.11 -6.14
N ASN A 159 -38.15 -27.28 -6.68
CA ASN A 159 -36.93 -26.69 -6.10
C ASN A 159 -37.05 -25.17 -5.88
N ALA A 160 -37.77 -24.46 -6.75
CA ALA A 160 -37.99 -23.03 -6.62
C ALA A 160 -38.89 -22.70 -5.42
N GLU A 161 -39.96 -23.47 -5.22
CA GLU A 161 -40.85 -23.32 -4.06
C GLU A 161 -40.13 -23.61 -2.75
N ILE A 162 -39.39 -24.71 -2.67
CA ILE A 162 -38.62 -25.11 -1.49
C ILE A 162 -37.59 -24.02 -1.11
N ASN A 163 -36.85 -23.51 -2.09
CA ASN A 163 -35.92 -22.41 -1.88
C ASN A 163 -36.62 -21.11 -1.47
N SER A 164 -37.82 -20.84 -1.99
CA SER A 164 -38.63 -19.67 -1.62
C SER A 164 -39.13 -19.76 -0.17
N ILE A 165 -39.49 -20.95 0.30
CA ILE A 165 -39.86 -21.19 1.71
C ILE A 165 -38.65 -20.93 2.61
N GLY A 166 -37.47 -21.47 2.25
CA GLY A 166 -36.23 -21.23 2.97
C GLY A 166 -35.87 -19.74 3.06
N ALA A 167 -35.93 -19.03 1.93
CA ALA A 167 -35.66 -17.60 1.87
C ALA A 167 -36.64 -16.76 2.70
N GLN A 168 -37.93 -17.13 2.74
CA GLN A 168 -38.96 -16.40 3.49
C GLN A 168 -38.94 -16.70 4.99
N THR A 169 -38.65 -17.94 5.38
CA THR A 169 -38.76 -18.39 6.77
C THR A 169 -37.42 -18.42 7.50
N GLY A 170 -36.30 -18.32 6.78
CA GLY A 170 -34.95 -18.49 7.32
C GLY A 170 -34.62 -19.94 7.67
N GLN A 171 -35.50 -20.90 7.38
CA GLN A 171 -35.31 -22.32 7.68
C GLN A 171 -35.78 -23.20 6.53
N CYS A 172 -34.98 -24.20 6.19
CA CYS A 172 -35.34 -25.16 5.15
C CYS A 172 -36.44 -26.12 5.60
N PRO A 173 -37.51 -26.32 4.80
CA PRO A 173 -38.58 -27.25 5.15
C PRO A 173 -38.07 -28.69 5.11
N ALA A 174 -38.67 -29.60 5.89
CA ALA A 174 -38.38 -31.02 5.75
C ALA A 174 -38.88 -31.54 4.38
N PRO A 175 -38.17 -32.50 3.75
CA PRO A 175 -38.68 -33.20 2.57
C PRO A 175 -39.97 -33.96 2.90
N ILE A 176 -40.93 -33.95 1.97
CA ILE A 176 -42.13 -34.79 2.04
C ILE A 176 -42.08 -35.84 0.93
N SER A 177 -42.62 -37.03 1.17
CA SER A 177 -42.64 -38.16 0.22
C SER A 177 -44.00 -38.82 0.21
#